data_AF-A0A7Y1V3T5-F1
#
_entry.id   AF-A0A7Y1V3T5-F1
#
_cell.length_a   1.000
_cell.length_b   1.000
_cell.length_c   1.000
_cell.angle_alpha   90.00
_cell.angle_beta   90.00
_cell.angle_gamma   90.00
#
_symmetry.space_group_name_H-M   'P 1'
#
loop_
_entity.id
_entity.type
_entity.pdbx_description
1 polymer ?
#
loop_
_entity_poly.entity_id
_entity_poly.type
_entity_poly.pdbx_seq_one_letter_code
_entity_poly.pdbx_strand_id
1 'polypeptide(L)'
;MHNYLLPAMIMALVWLVNMGNHCVGSLTKDDQIQYRSEVFINGRDGYRVYRIPALVCSAKSVLLAFCEGRKNGHKDTGDIDLLLKRSFNLGRSWSNQMVVHEEGGSQNINIVNPVPIVDLKHGKIHLLYSKDYLEIFYTCSNEDAEIWSAPKIF
;
A
#
# COMPACT_ATOMS: atom_id res chain seq x y z
N MET A 1 -35.38 63.95 19.95
CA MET A 1 -34.66 63.96 21.25
C MET A 1 -34.13 62.56 21.51
N HIS A 2 -32.83 62.47 21.76
CA HIS A 2 -32.03 61.36 22.31
C HIS A 2 -31.78 60.09 21.48
N ASN A 3 -30.58 60.09 20.88
CA ASN A 3 -29.71 58.96 20.55
C ASN A 3 -29.30 58.18 21.80
N TYR A 4 -29.16 56.84 21.71
CA TYR A 4 -28.09 56.03 22.33
C TYR A 4 -27.94 54.75 21.47
N LEU A 5 -26.92 54.68 20.59
CA LEU A 5 -25.64 54.00 20.81
C LEU A 5 -25.75 52.47 20.99
N LEU A 6 -25.33 51.73 19.94
CA LEU A 6 -24.91 50.33 20.02
C LEU A 6 -23.84 50.15 21.10
N PRO A 7 -23.83 49.00 21.79
CA PRO A 7 -22.59 48.32 22.14
C PRO A 7 -22.48 47.03 21.32
N ALA A 8 -21.68 47.10 20.26
CA ALA A 8 -20.62 46.19 19.84
C ALA A 8 -20.46 44.78 20.49
N MET A 9 -21.51 44.02 20.80
CA MET A 9 -21.37 42.72 21.48
C MET A 9 -22.20 41.54 20.95
N ILE A 10 -22.78 41.64 19.74
CA ILE A 10 -23.43 40.48 19.08
C ILE A 10 -22.94 40.34 17.63
N MET A 11 -21.66 40.65 17.40
CA MET A 11 -20.94 40.40 16.13
C MET A 11 -19.73 39.48 16.35
N ALA A 12 -19.67 38.75 17.47
CA ALA A 12 -18.55 37.86 17.80
C ALA A 12 -18.96 36.47 18.34
N LEU A 13 -20.25 36.18 18.54
CA LEU A 13 -20.69 34.89 19.10
C LEU A 13 -21.25 33.87 18.08
N VAL A 14 -21.40 34.25 16.80
CA VAL A 14 -21.88 33.32 15.75
C VAL A 14 -20.73 32.82 14.84
N TRP A 15 -19.51 33.30 15.06
CA TRP A 15 -18.32 32.92 14.28
C TRP A 15 -17.22 32.21 15.09
N LEU A 16 -17.53 31.79 16.32
CA LEU A 16 -16.58 31.15 17.25
C LEU A 16 -17.18 29.95 17.99
N VAL A 17 -18.09 29.21 17.35
CA VAL A 17 -18.24 27.76 17.61
C VAL A 17 -17.73 27.05 16.36
N ASN A 18 -16.40 27.01 16.30
CA ASN A 18 -15.59 26.02 15.58
C ASN A 18 -16.39 24.72 15.39
N MET A 19 -16.55 24.25 14.16
CA MET A 19 -15.50 23.45 13.52
C MET A 19 -14.94 22.42 14.50
N GLY A 20 -15.72 21.37 14.72
CA GLY A 20 -15.33 20.26 15.56
C GLY A 20 -16.39 19.17 15.45
N ASN A 21 -16.05 18.09 14.76
CA ASN A 21 -16.71 16.78 14.86
C ASN A 21 -17.93 16.51 13.96
N HIS A 22 -17.86 16.90 12.68
CA HIS A 22 -18.49 16.10 11.62
C HIS A 22 -17.33 15.52 10.80
N CYS A 23 -16.93 14.25 10.88
CA CYS A 23 -17.60 13.03 11.28
C CYS A 23 -16.62 12.17 12.09
N VAL A 24 -16.89 11.91 13.37
CA VAL A 24 -16.36 10.73 14.03
C VAL A 24 -17.49 9.72 14.02
N GLY A 25 -17.48 8.83 13.01
CA GLY A 25 -18.34 7.65 13.05
C GLY A 25 -17.95 6.84 14.28
N SER A 26 -18.91 6.62 15.18
CA SER A 26 -18.75 5.63 16.24
C SER A 26 -18.65 4.26 15.56
N LEU A 27 -17.45 3.65 15.60
CA LEU A 27 -17.28 2.26 15.19
C LEU A 27 -18.05 1.42 16.22
N THR A 28 -19.26 1.02 15.87
CA THR A 28 -20.00 0.04 16.67
C THR A 28 -19.39 -1.33 16.46
N LYS A 29 -19.63 -2.25 17.40
CA LYS A 29 -19.13 -3.64 17.36
C LYS A 29 -19.62 -4.44 16.13
N ASP A 30 -20.48 -3.82 15.31
CA ASP A 30 -21.15 -4.32 14.11
C ASP A 30 -20.76 -3.55 12.83
N ASP A 31 -19.58 -2.91 12.77
CA ASP A 31 -18.98 -2.57 11.48
C ASP A 31 -18.62 -3.86 10.75
N GLN A 32 -19.63 -4.49 10.16
CA GLN A 32 -19.54 -5.68 9.34
C GLN A 32 -18.54 -5.41 8.23
N ILE A 33 -17.61 -6.35 8.00
CA ILE A 33 -16.70 -6.28 6.85
C ILE A 33 -17.58 -6.22 5.60
N GLN A 34 -17.71 -5.02 5.02
CA GLN A 34 -18.59 -4.80 3.87
C GLN A 34 -18.07 -5.53 2.63
N TYR A 35 -16.77 -5.82 2.60
CA TYR A 35 -16.11 -6.50 1.49
C TYR A 35 -14.77 -7.13 1.91
N ARG A 36 -14.54 -8.41 1.53
CA ARG A 36 -13.27 -9.12 1.69
C ARG A 36 -12.86 -9.73 0.36
N SER A 37 -11.60 -9.53 -0.05
CA SER A 37 -11.00 -10.22 -1.20
C SER A 37 -9.73 -10.96 -0.81
N GLU A 38 -9.53 -12.13 -1.40
CA GLU A 38 -8.27 -12.86 -1.30
C GLU A 38 -7.35 -12.42 -2.45
N VAL A 39 -6.19 -11.85 -2.12
CA VAL A 39 -5.26 -11.28 -3.11
C VAL A 39 -4.30 -12.34 -3.64
N PHE A 40 -3.63 -13.02 -2.71
CA PHE A 40 -2.68 -14.10 -2.97
C PHE A 40 -3.13 -15.35 -2.22
N ILE A 41 -3.27 -16.48 -2.93
CA ILE A 41 -3.82 -17.72 -2.39
C ILE A 41 -2.76 -18.82 -2.55
N ASN A 42 -2.32 -19.40 -1.44
CA ASN A 42 -1.32 -20.47 -1.42
C ASN A 42 -1.66 -21.59 -2.43
N GLY A 43 -0.66 -22.01 -3.21
CA GLY A 43 -0.80 -23.05 -4.23
C GLY A 43 -1.42 -22.59 -5.54
N ARG A 44 -1.65 -21.28 -5.72
CA ARG A 44 -2.07 -20.68 -7.00
C ARG A 44 -0.94 -19.85 -7.62
N ASP A 45 -1.14 -19.45 -8.87
CA ASP A 45 -0.29 -18.51 -9.62
C ASP A 45 1.23 -18.82 -9.56
N GLY A 46 1.60 -20.10 -9.43
CA GLY A 46 2.99 -20.57 -9.46
C GLY A 46 3.72 -20.68 -8.12
N TYR A 47 3.11 -20.27 -7.00
CA TYR A 47 3.78 -20.27 -5.69
C TYR A 47 3.04 -21.10 -4.65
N ARG A 48 3.78 -21.86 -3.84
CA ARG A 48 3.21 -22.69 -2.79
C ARG A 48 2.71 -21.84 -1.63
N VAL A 49 3.45 -20.78 -1.27
CA VAL A 49 3.16 -19.95 -0.09
C VAL A 49 3.38 -18.48 -0.41
N TYR A 50 2.51 -17.61 0.12
CA TYR A 50 2.67 -16.16 0.07
C TYR A 50 2.81 -15.58 1.49
N ARG A 51 3.82 -14.72 1.70
CA ARG A 51 4.09 -14.10 3.02
C ARG A 51 4.59 -12.66 2.89
N ILE A 52 4.73 -12.01 4.05
CA ILE A 52 5.28 -10.66 4.23
C ILE A 52 4.58 -9.64 3.30
N PRO A 53 3.27 -9.41 3.52
CA PRO A 53 2.51 -8.50 2.67
C PRO A 53 2.90 -7.04 2.92
N ALA A 54 2.91 -6.25 1.86
CA ALA A 54 2.91 -4.80 1.93
C ALA A 54 1.83 -4.23 1.01
N LEU A 55 1.13 -3.16 1.43
CA LEU A 55 0.03 -2.56 0.69
C LEU A 55 0.18 -1.05 0.69
N VAL A 56 0.13 -0.44 -0.48
CA VAL A 56 0.09 1.02 -0.65
C VAL A 56 -0.98 1.43 -1.65
N CYS A 57 -1.40 2.68 -1.59
CA CYS A 57 -2.27 3.29 -2.58
C CYS A 57 -1.45 4.31 -3.40
N SER A 58 -1.46 4.19 -4.72
CA SER A 58 -0.76 5.14 -5.59
C SER A 58 -1.45 6.51 -5.61
N ALA A 59 -0.76 7.52 -6.13
CA ALA A 59 -1.35 8.86 -6.33
C ALA A 59 -2.60 8.85 -7.24
N LYS A 60 -2.78 7.81 -8.06
CA LYS A 60 -3.93 7.59 -8.95
C LYS A 60 -4.98 6.65 -8.35
N SER A 61 -4.94 6.42 -7.03
CA SER A 61 -5.89 5.56 -6.30
C SER A 61 -5.88 4.09 -6.73
N VAL A 62 -4.75 3.61 -7.25
CA VAL A 62 -4.53 2.17 -7.51
C VAL A 62 -3.97 1.54 -6.24
N LEU A 63 -4.60 0.46 -5.76
CA LEU A 63 -4.04 -0.34 -4.66
C LEU A 63 -2.96 -1.27 -5.22
N LEU A 64 -1.80 -1.27 -4.57
CA LEU A 64 -0.64 -2.07 -4.94
C LEU A 64 -0.30 -3.01 -3.78
N ALA A 65 -0.60 -4.30 -3.96
CA ALA A 65 -0.35 -5.33 -2.97
C ALA A 65 0.90 -6.14 -3.35
N PHE A 66 1.93 -6.03 -2.52
CA PHE A 66 3.20 -6.74 -2.64
C PHE A 66 3.25 -7.91 -1.67
N CYS A 67 4.01 -8.95 -2.02
CA CYS A 67 4.35 -10.03 -1.09
C CYS A 67 5.58 -10.81 -1.57
N GLU A 68 6.08 -11.67 -0.69
CA GLU A 68 7.00 -12.74 -1.02
C GLU A 68 6.22 -13.93 -1.60
N GLY A 69 6.57 -14.33 -2.82
CA GLY A 69 6.17 -15.60 -3.41
C GLY A 69 7.20 -16.67 -3.10
N ARG A 70 6.87 -17.65 -2.27
CA ARG A 70 7.78 -18.75 -1.89
C ARG A 70 7.43 -20.00 -2.69
N LYS A 71 8.33 -20.42 -3.58
CA LYS A 71 8.05 -21.54 -4.50
C LYS A 71 7.93 -22.87 -3.77
N ASN A 72 8.80 -23.12 -2.78
CA ASN A 72 8.97 -24.46 -2.21
C ASN A 72 8.23 -24.71 -0.87
N GLY A 73 7.81 -23.67 -0.14
CA GLY A 73 7.07 -23.83 1.13
C GLY A 73 7.17 -22.65 2.08
N HIS A 74 6.91 -22.91 3.37
CA HIS A 74 6.76 -21.88 4.42
C HIS A 74 8.08 -21.37 5.01
N LYS A 75 9.23 -21.95 4.63
CA LYS A 75 10.54 -21.56 5.17
C LYS A 75 10.83 -20.10 4.81
N ASP A 76 11.52 -19.40 5.72
CA ASP A 76 11.97 -18.03 5.47
C ASP A 76 13.10 -17.97 4.45
N THR A 77 13.78 -19.07 4.19
CA THR A 77 14.76 -19.16 3.11
C THR A 77 14.34 -20.13 2.01
N GLY A 78 14.78 -19.85 0.79
CA GLY A 78 14.56 -20.68 -0.39
C GLY A 78 14.64 -19.88 -1.69
N ASP A 79 13.98 -20.39 -2.70
CA ASP A 79 13.67 -19.68 -3.94
C ASP A 79 12.40 -18.82 -3.70
N ILE A 80 12.64 -17.51 -3.51
CA ILE A 80 11.62 -16.53 -3.10
C ILE A 80 11.68 -15.31 -4.00
N ASP A 81 10.54 -15.01 -4.61
CA ASP A 81 10.39 -13.87 -5.53
C ASP A 81 9.56 -12.75 -4.91
N LEU A 82 9.79 -11.54 -5.42
CA LEU A 82 9.00 -10.37 -5.07
C LEU A 82 7.87 -10.16 -6.06
N LEU A 83 6.64 -10.14 -5.56
CA LEU A 83 5.42 -10.15 -6.36
C LEU A 83 4.56 -8.92 -6.13
N LEU A 84 3.69 -8.64 -7.11
CA LEU A 84 2.71 -7.55 -7.08
C LEU A 84 1.38 -7.99 -7.70
N LYS A 85 0.27 -7.57 -7.08
CA LYS A 85 -1.05 -7.48 -7.70
C LYS A 85 -1.61 -6.07 -7.51
N ARG A 86 -2.38 -5.61 -8.51
CA ARG A 86 -2.93 -4.25 -8.54
C ARG A 86 -4.44 -4.29 -8.51
N SER A 87 -5.06 -3.31 -7.87
CA SER A 87 -6.51 -3.14 -7.88
C SER A 87 -6.86 -1.71 -8.30
N PHE A 88 -7.72 -1.62 -9.31
CA PHE A 88 -8.24 -0.36 -9.84
C PHE A 88 -9.63 -0.01 -9.27
N ASN A 89 -10.15 -0.80 -8.34
CA ASN A 89 -11.50 -0.66 -7.79
C ASN A 89 -11.54 -0.92 -6.28
N LEU A 90 -10.59 -0.32 -5.55
CA LEU A 90 -10.54 -0.30 -4.07
C LEU A 90 -10.54 -1.69 -3.42
N GLY A 91 -9.88 -2.65 -4.06
CA GLY A 91 -9.65 -3.99 -3.56
C GLY A 91 -10.73 -4.99 -3.98
N ARG A 92 -11.74 -4.57 -4.78
CA ARG A 92 -12.81 -5.45 -5.24
C ARG A 92 -12.30 -6.55 -6.16
N SER A 93 -11.44 -6.23 -7.12
CA SER A 93 -10.79 -7.23 -7.95
C SER A 93 -9.32 -6.88 -8.12
N TRP A 94 -8.52 -7.91 -8.31
CA TRP A 94 -7.07 -7.78 -8.46
C TRP A 94 -6.64 -8.23 -9.85
N SER A 95 -5.61 -7.58 -10.39
CA SER A 95 -4.96 -7.98 -11.62
C SER A 95 -4.34 -9.37 -11.50
N ASN A 96 -3.92 -9.92 -12.64
CA ASN A 96 -2.98 -11.03 -12.64
C ASN A 96 -1.71 -10.65 -11.85
N GLN A 97 -1.06 -11.66 -11.29
CA GLN A 97 0.20 -11.53 -10.58
C GLN A 97 1.31 -11.04 -11.53
N MET A 98 2.14 -10.14 -11.04
CA MET A 98 3.36 -9.69 -11.68
C MET A 98 4.55 -10.06 -10.80
N VAL A 99 5.63 -10.55 -11.41
CA VAL A 99 6.93 -10.68 -10.76
C VAL A 99 7.64 -9.33 -10.88
N VAL A 100 7.87 -8.69 -9.74
CA VAL A 100 8.63 -7.43 -9.67
C VAL A 100 10.11 -7.71 -9.75
N HIS A 101 10.57 -8.75 -9.04
CA HIS A 101 11.95 -9.23 -9.13
C HIS A 101 12.04 -10.71 -8.74
N GLU A 102 12.76 -11.46 -9.58
CA GLU A 102 13.14 -12.87 -9.47
C GLU A 102 14.62 -12.92 -9.84
N GLU A 103 15.40 -13.74 -9.13
CA GLU A 103 16.79 -13.99 -9.48
C GLU A 103 17.13 -15.46 -9.22
N GLY A 104 18.01 -16.04 -10.03
CA GLY A 104 18.59 -17.35 -9.77
C GLY A 104 17.82 -18.53 -10.37
N GLY A 105 16.64 -18.32 -10.94
CA GLY A 105 15.86 -19.34 -11.66
C GLY A 105 15.30 -20.40 -10.73
N SER A 106 16.07 -21.46 -10.50
CA SER A 106 15.75 -22.53 -9.53
C SER A 106 16.71 -22.56 -8.35
N GLN A 107 17.62 -21.59 -8.26
CA GLN A 107 18.53 -21.44 -7.12
C GLN A 107 17.79 -20.82 -5.94
N ASN A 108 18.25 -21.11 -4.73
CA ASN A 108 17.69 -20.51 -3.52
C ASN A 108 18.25 -19.09 -3.32
N ILE A 109 17.69 -18.13 -4.06
CA ILE A 109 17.91 -16.69 -3.84
C ILE A 109 16.65 -16.11 -3.20
N ASN A 110 16.85 -15.29 -2.17
CA ASN A 110 15.77 -14.74 -1.38
C ASN A 110 15.57 -13.26 -1.75
N ILE A 111 14.56 -12.95 -2.56
CA ILE A 111 14.11 -11.57 -2.80
C ILE A 111 12.94 -11.28 -1.86
N VAL A 112 13.22 -10.57 -0.75
CA VAL A 112 12.36 -10.60 0.46
C VAL A 112 12.12 -9.22 1.06
N ASN A 113 11.16 -9.13 1.99
CA ASN A 113 10.86 -7.93 2.79
C ASN A 113 10.56 -6.67 1.95
N PRO A 114 9.49 -6.66 1.14
CA PRO A 114 9.12 -5.47 0.38
C PRO A 114 8.71 -4.29 1.26
N VAL A 115 9.26 -3.13 0.96
CA VAL A 115 8.95 -1.83 1.59
C VAL A 115 8.61 -0.81 0.50
N PRO A 116 7.36 -0.81 -0.01
CA PRO A 116 6.89 0.18 -0.96
C PRO A 116 6.63 1.53 -0.28
N ILE A 117 7.04 2.62 -0.94
CA ILE A 117 6.85 4.01 -0.49
C ILE A 117 6.32 4.82 -1.68
N VAL A 118 5.23 5.56 -1.49
CA VAL A 118 4.60 6.34 -2.56
C VAL A 118 4.94 7.82 -2.39
N ASP A 119 5.58 8.42 -3.39
CA ASP A 119 5.66 9.86 -3.55
C ASP A 119 4.33 10.36 -4.14
N LEU A 120 3.43 10.83 -3.28
CA LEU A 120 2.11 11.32 -3.69
C LEU A 120 2.18 12.59 -4.55
N LYS A 121 3.27 13.35 -4.48
CA LYS A 121 3.42 14.61 -5.23
C LYS A 121 3.78 14.34 -6.69
N HIS A 122 4.71 13.41 -6.93
CA HIS A 122 5.19 13.11 -8.28
C HIS A 122 4.63 11.79 -8.84
N GLY A 123 3.89 11.02 -8.03
CA GLY A 123 3.29 9.74 -8.42
C GLY A 123 4.27 8.57 -8.50
N LYS A 124 5.53 8.78 -8.09
CA LYS A 124 6.57 7.73 -8.11
C LYS A 124 6.35 6.74 -6.98
N ILE A 125 6.52 5.46 -7.29
CA ILE A 125 6.53 4.39 -6.29
C ILE A 125 7.98 3.93 -6.13
N HIS A 126 8.52 4.14 -4.95
CA HIS A 126 9.81 3.64 -4.52
C HIS A 126 9.62 2.27 -3.87
N LEU A 127 10.55 1.35 -4.09
CA LEU A 127 10.50 0.02 -3.49
C LEU A 127 11.89 -0.36 -3.02
N LEU A 128 12.02 -0.54 -1.71
CA LEU A 128 13.16 -1.15 -1.06
C LEU A 128 12.82 -2.61 -0.74
N TYR A 129 13.80 -3.49 -0.81
CA TYR A 129 13.68 -4.89 -0.41
C TYR A 129 15.08 -5.45 -0.15
N SER A 130 15.16 -6.67 0.38
CA SER A 130 16.45 -7.32 0.64
C SER A 130 16.69 -8.48 -0.31
N LYS A 131 17.95 -8.68 -0.66
CA LYS A 131 18.47 -9.92 -1.23
C LYS A 131 19.23 -10.69 -0.15
N ASP A 132 18.85 -11.95 0.04
CA ASP A 132 19.48 -12.90 0.94
C ASP A 132 19.65 -12.42 2.39
N TYR A 133 18.85 -11.44 2.82
CA TYR A 133 18.95 -10.81 4.15
C TYR A 133 20.27 -10.06 4.40
N LEU A 134 21.07 -9.82 3.36
CA LEU A 134 22.40 -9.22 3.45
C LEU A 134 22.45 -7.86 2.79
N GLU A 135 21.86 -7.75 1.62
CA GLU A 135 21.92 -6.56 0.79
C GLU A 135 20.55 -5.91 0.69
N ILE A 136 20.51 -4.58 0.68
CA ILE A 136 19.30 -3.82 0.42
C ILE A 136 19.35 -3.35 -1.03
N PHE A 137 18.26 -3.60 -1.73
CA PHE A 137 18.06 -3.20 -3.11
C PHE A 137 16.96 -2.15 -3.19
N TYR A 138 17.09 -1.30 -4.19
CA TYR A 138 16.14 -0.25 -4.54
C TYR A 138 15.73 -0.37 -6.01
N THR A 139 14.43 -0.24 -6.25
CA THR A 139 13.85 -0.01 -7.59
C THR A 139 12.70 1.00 -7.48
N CYS A 140 12.25 1.54 -8.60
CA CYS A 140 11.06 2.38 -8.64
C CYS A 140 10.24 2.20 -9.92
N SER A 141 9.00 2.69 -9.85
CA SER A 141 8.06 2.79 -10.97
C SER A 141 7.49 4.21 -11.04
N ASN A 142 7.30 4.75 -12.24
CA ASN A 142 6.59 6.03 -12.47
C ASN A 142 5.15 5.84 -12.96
N GLU A 143 4.73 4.60 -13.24
CA GLU A 143 3.47 4.30 -13.91
C GLU A 143 2.68 3.27 -13.10
N ASP A 144 2.17 3.61 -11.90
CA ASP A 144 1.33 2.71 -11.07
C ASP A 144 1.81 1.24 -10.97
N ALA A 145 3.12 1.06 -10.91
CA ALA A 145 3.80 -0.23 -10.87
C ALA A 145 3.49 -1.16 -12.07
N GLU A 146 3.38 -0.60 -13.28
CA GLU A 146 3.34 -1.36 -14.53
C GLU A 146 4.72 -1.94 -14.87
N ILE A 147 5.76 -1.10 -14.71
CA ILE A 147 7.15 -1.38 -15.08
C ILE A 147 8.06 -0.85 -13.99
N TRP A 148 9.06 -1.65 -13.63
CA TRP A 148 10.06 -1.33 -12.62
C TRP A 148 11.41 -1.04 -13.28
N SER A 149 12.12 -0.05 -12.75
CA SER A 149 13.51 0.19 -13.14
C SER A 149 14.40 -1.01 -12.80
N ALA A 150 15.56 -1.13 -13.46
CA ALA A 150 16.56 -2.11 -13.06
C ALA A 150 16.93 -1.94 -11.57
N PRO A 151 16.87 -3.01 -10.76
CA PRO A 151 17.33 -2.98 -9.38
C PRO A 151 18.76 -2.50 -9.21
N LYS A 152 19.02 -1.81 -8.12
CA LYS A 152 20.34 -1.33 -7.71
C LYS A 152 20.51 -1.47 -6.22
N ILE A 153 21.74 -1.74 -5.77
CA ILE A 153 22.09 -1.75 -4.35
C ILE A 153 21.85 -0.34 -3.79
N PHE A 154 21.21 -0.26 -2.62
CA PHE A 154 20.86 0.99 -1.94
C PHE A 154 22.01 1.51 -1.07
#